data_AF-A0A2E4MD91-F1
#
_entry.id   AF-A0A2E4MD91-F1
#
_cell.length_a   1.000
_cell.length_b   1.000
_cell.length_c   1.000
_cell.angle_alpha   90.00
_cell.angle_beta   90.00
_cell.angle_gamma   90.00
#
_symmetry.space_group_name_H-M   'P 1'
#
loop_
_entity.id
_entity.type
_entity.pdbx_description
1 polymer ?
#
loop_
_entity_poly.entity_id
_entity_poly.type
_entity_poly.pdbx_seq_one_letter_code
_entity_poly.pdbx_strand_id
1 'polypeptide(L)'
;MEKFGFINIKTDSMQVPFYIDGIFIGKHPINNPVPVTPGFHLVSYLPPELTKKYVEEDLSDAYKRVYVAPNDTLEVFMFYEHYVVETKTLDRQYMVKRITALSLVVMAIFLLFQIS
;
A
#
# COMPACT_ATOMS: atom_id res chain seq x y z
N MET A 1 -7.29 31.94 -9.68
CA MET A 1 -8.05 30.80 -9.12
C MET A 1 -7.12 29.61 -9.12
N GLU A 2 -6.93 28.95 -7.98
CA GLU A 2 -6.34 27.62 -7.97
C GLU A 2 -7.23 26.70 -8.80
N LYS A 3 -6.65 26.02 -9.79
CA LYS A 3 -7.36 25.04 -10.60
C LYS A 3 -7.34 23.74 -9.79
N PHE A 4 -8.49 23.16 -9.49
CA PHE A 4 -8.58 21.87 -8.80
C PHE A 4 -8.69 20.74 -9.82
N GLY A 5 -8.30 19.54 -9.40
CA GLY A 5 -8.68 18.29 -10.07
C GLY A 5 -9.52 17.44 -9.14
N PHE A 6 -10.02 16.32 -9.64
CA PHE A 6 -10.84 15.38 -8.88
C PHE A 6 -10.36 13.96 -9.07
N ILE A 7 -10.50 13.15 -8.02
CA ILE A 7 -10.25 11.71 -8.08
C ILE A 7 -11.57 10.97 -7.78
N ASN A 8 -12.02 10.16 -8.71
CA ASN A 8 -13.15 9.25 -8.55
C ASN A 8 -12.63 7.84 -8.27
N ILE A 9 -12.60 7.46 -6.98
CA ILE A 9 -12.04 6.17 -6.55
C ILE A 9 -13.12 5.08 -6.61
N LYS A 10 -12.78 3.95 -7.25
CA LYS A 10 -13.60 2.73 -7.33
C LYS A 10 -12.78 1.52 -6.85
N THR A 11 -13.47 0.47 -6.43
CA THR A 11 -12.85 -0.79 -5.99
C THR A 11 -13.84 -1.94 -6.12
N ASP A 12 -13.30 -3.14 -6.07
CA ASP A 12 -14.00 -4.43 -6.06
C ASP A 12 -14.64 -4.81 -4.71
N SER A 13 -14.47 -4.03 -3.64
CA SER A 13 -14.88 -4.37 -2.26
C SER A 13 -15.66 -3.28 -1.52
N MET A 14 -16.59 -3.68 -0.66
CA MET A 14 -17.45 -2.75 0.11
C MET A 14 -16.84 -2.37 1.46
N GLN A 15 -17.15 -1.15 1.94
CA GLN A 15 -16.77 -0.65 3.27
C GLN A 15 -15.25 -0.57 3.52
N VAL A 16 -14.44 -0.57 2.45
CA VAL A 16 -12.98 -0.45 2.53
C VAL A 16 -12.55 1.01 2.65
N PRO A 17 -11.60 1.34 3.54
CA PRO A 17 -11.13 2.71 3.71
C PRO A 17 -10.22 3.14 2.56
N PHE A 18 -10.28 4.42 2.21
CA PHE A 18 -9.36 5.04 1.27
C PHE A 18 -8.62 6.21 1.90
N TYR A 19 -7.38 6.36 1.48
CA TYR A 19 -6.50 7.45 1.81
C TYR A 19 -5.96 8.09 0.53
N ILE A 20 -5.88 9.42 0.52
CA ILE A 20 -5.15 10.18 -0.50
C ILE A 20 -4.05 10.93 0.22
N ASP A 21 -2.80 10.73 -0.19
CA ASP A 21 -1.61 11.32 0.43
C ASP A 21 -1.55 11.08 1.95
N GLY A 22 -2.06 9.91 2.38
CA GLY A 22 -2.16 9.53 3.79
C GLY A 22 -3.33 10.12 4.57
N ILE A 23 -4.14 10.98 3.96
CA ILE A 23 -5.33 11.57 4.58
C ILE A 23 -6.54 10.66 4.36
N PHE A 24 -7.27 10.34 5.42
CA PHE A 24 -8.48 9.53 5.32
C PHE A 24 -9.60 10.27 4.59
N ILE A 25 -10.12 9.65 3.53
CA ILE A 25 -11.14 10.25 2.67
C ILE A 25 -12.53 9.69 2.94
N GLY A 26 -12.62 8.42 3.31
CA GLY A 26 -13.90 7.74 3.52
C GLY A 26 -13.80 6.25 3.24
N LYS A 27 -14.97 5.59 3.20
CA LYS A 27 -15.10 4.17 2.87
C LYS A 27 -15.89 3.99 1.58
N HIS A 28 -15.57 2.96 0.81
CA HIS A 28 -16.33 2.62 -0.40
C HIS A 28 -17.78 2.21 -0.04
N PRO A 29 -18.80 2.69 -0.78
CA PRO A 29 -18.74 3.61 -1.92
C PRO A 29 -18.57 5.08 -1.51
N ILE A 30 -17.73 5.81 -2.26
CA ILE A 30 -17.63 7.26 -2.15
C ILE A 30 -18.61 7.88 -3.16
N ASN A 31 -19.52 8.72 -2.67
CA ASN A 31 -20.61 9.27 -3.47
C ASN A 31 -20.16 10.37 -4.45
N ASN A 32 -19.15 11.16 -4.09
CA ASN A 32 -18.67 12.29 -4.88
C ASN A 32 -17.17 12.16 -5.15
N PRO A 33 -16.68 12.60 -6.33
CA PRO A 33 -15.25 12.71 -6.59
C PRO A 33 -14.56 13.60 -5.54
N VAL A 34 -13.32 13.23 -5.19
CA VAL A 34 -12.55 13.88 -4.13
C VAL A 34 -11.72 15.00 -4.74
N PRO A 35 -11.88 16.26 -4.30
CA PRO A 35 -11.10 17.37 -4.83
C PRO A 35 -9.64 17.28 -4.36
N VAL A 36 -8.71 17.50 -5.28
CA VAL A 36 -7.27 17.51 -5.02
C VAL A 36 -6.61 18.67 -5.76
N THR A 37 -5.40 19.05 -5.31
CA THR A 37 -4.55 19.95 -6.09
C THR A 37 -4.09 19.25 -7.37
N PRO A 38 -3.74 19.97 -8.46
CA PRO A 38 -3.15 19.31 -9.62
C PRO A 38 -1.75 18.82 -9.29
N GLY A 39 -1.42 17.61 -9.72
CA GLY A 39 -0.12 17.01 -9.44
C GLY A 39 -0.20 15.52 -9.17
N PHE A 40 0.84 15.01 -8.53
CA PHE A 40 0.90 13.60 -8.14
C PHE A 40 0.26 13.38 -6.78
N HIS A 41 -0.60 12.37 -6.71
CA HIS A 41 -1.25 11.93 -5.50
C HIS A 41 -1.04 10.43 -5.28
N LEU A 42 -0.99 10.02 -4.03
CA LEU A 42 -0.90 8.63 -3.61
C LEU A 42 -2.27 8.15 -3.13
N VAL A 43 -2.87 7.18 -3.81
CA VAL A 43 -4.13 6.56 -3.39
C VAL A 43 -3.83 5.21 -2.74
N SER A 44 -4.33 4.97 -1.52
CA SER A 44 -4.04 3.73 -0.77
C SER A 44 -5.20 3.27 0.12
N TYR A 45 -5.10 2.03 0.61
CA TYR A 45 -6.02 1.43 1.59
C TYR A 45 -5.60 1.64 3.05
N LEU A 46 -4.35 2.04 3.29
CA LEU A 46 -3.78 2.27 4.60
C LEU A 46 -3.07 3.64 4.64
N PRO A 47 -3.06 4.31 5.80
CA PRO A 47 -2.23 5.49 5.96
C PRO A 47 -0.74 5.08 6.01
N PRO A 48 0.20 5.94 5.57
CA PRO A 48 1.63 5.65 5.53
C PRO A 48 2.18 5.15 6.86
N GLU A 49 1.71 5.69 8.00
CA GLU A 49 2.23 5.34 9.32
C GLU A 49 1.87 3.92 9.77
N LEU A 50 0.80 3.34 9.22
CA LEU A 50 0.34 1.99 9.57
C LEU A 50 0.83 0.94 8.59
N THR A 51 1.53 1.34 7.54
CA THR A 51 1.98 0.40 6.53
C THR A 51 3.33 -0.18 6.88
N LYS A 52 3.42 -1.51 6.81
CA LYS A 52 4.69 -2.21 7.02
C LYS A 52 5.63 -1.87 5.86
N LYS A 53 6.87 -1.52 6.18
CA LYS A 53 7.87 -1.10 5.18
C LYS A 53 8.02 -2.09 4.02
N TYR A 54 8.08 -3.40 4.29
CA TYR A 54 8.17 -4.41 3.24
C TYR A 54 6.91 -4.51 2.38
N VAL A 55 5.74 -4.11 2.89
CA VAL A 55 4.52 -4.01 2.07
C VAL A 55 4.61 -2.79 1.15
N GLU A 56 5.11 -1.66 1.64
CA GLU A 56 5.33 -0.48 0.78
C GLU A 56 6.38 -0.72 -0.31
N GLU A 57 7.47 -1.43 0.01
CA GLU A 57 8.55 -1.75 -0.92
C GLU A 57 8.17 -2.83 -1.94
N ASP A 58 7.47 -3.89 -1.48
CA ASP A 58 7.23 -5.09 -2.30
C ASP A 58 5.80 -5.16 -2.86
N LEU A 59 4.89 -4.24 -2.50
CA LEU A 59 3.48 -4.25 -2.94
C LEU A 59 3.05 -2.94 -3.62
N SER A 60 3.19 -2.88 -4.95
CA SER A 60 2.72 -1.74 -5.75
C SER A 60 1.21 -1.52 -5.67
N ASP A 61 0.42 -2.57 -5.50
CA ASP A 61 -1.04 -2.49 -5.57
C ASP A 61 -1.68 -1.91 -4.30
N ALA A 62 -0.94 -1.88 -3.19
CA ALA A 62 -1.33 -1.16 -1.99
C ALA A 62 -1.37 0.37 -2.20
N TYR A 63 -0.65 0.85 -3.22
CA TYR A 63 -0.28 2.24 -3.41
C TYR A 63 -0.31 2.63 -4.87
N LYS A 64 -1.37 3.33 -5.28
CA LYS A 64 -1.47 3.82 -6.65
C LYS A 64 -1.08 5.29 -6.72
N ARG A 65 0.12 5.55 -7.23
CA ARG A 65 0.56 6.91 -7.55
C ARG A 65 -0.08 7.37 -8.85
N VAL A 66 -0.88 8.42 -8.79
CA VAL A 66 -1.64 8.96 -9.92
C VAL A 66 -1.29 10.41 -10.18
N TYR A 67 -1.44 10.85 -11.43
CA TYR A 67 -1.29 12.26 -11.80
C TYR A 67 -2.66 12.84 -12.14
N VAL A 68 -3.04 13.94 -11.50
CA VAL A 68 -4.29 14.64 -11.73
C VAL A 68 -4.01 15.97 -12.42
N ALA A 69 -4.56 16.14 -13.62
CA ALA A 69 -4.43 17.39 -14.37
C ALA A 69 -5.39 18.47 -13.82
N PRO A 70 -5.08 19.76 -14.02
CA PRO A 70 -5.99 20.83 -13.64
C PRO A 70 -7.33 20.73 -14.38
N ASN A 71 -8.45 20.86 -13.66
CA ASN A 71 -9.83 20.74 -14.14
C ASN A 71 -10.19 19.36 -14.71
N ASP A 72 -9.44 18.32 -14.36
CA ASP A 72 -9.71 16.94 -14.77
C ASP A 72 -10.36 16.12 -13.64
N THR A 73 -11.10 15.08 -13.99
CA THR A 73 -11.60 14.07 -13.05
C THR A 73 -11.00 12.72 -13.42
N LEU A 74 -10.02 12.29 -12.65
CA LEU A 74 -9.36 11.02 -12.85
C LEU A 74 -10.14 9.87 -12.21
N GLU A 75 -10.43 8.83 -12.98
CA GLU A 75 -10.95 7.58 -12.44
C GLU A 75 -9.81 6.67 -11.97
N VAL A 76 -9.91 6.21 -10.72
CA VAL A 76 -8.90 5.34 -10.12
C VAL A 76 -9.58 4.09 -9.60
N PHE A 77 -9.37 2.97 -10.29
CA PHE A 77 -9.77 1.66 -9.79
C PHE A 77 -8.65 1.05 -8.93
N MET A 78 -9.02 0.53 -7.77
CA MET A 78 -8.17 -0.14 -6.80
C MET A 78 -8.67 -1.59 -6.59
N PHE A 79 -7.77 -2.57 -6.48
CA PHE A 79 -8.13 -3.98 -6.31
C PHE A 79 -7.88 -4.45 -4.87
N TYR A 80 -8.91 -4.42 -4.02
CA TYR A 80 -8.75 -4.66 -2.58
C TYR A 80 -8.57 -6.13 -2.28
N GLU A 81 -9.32 -7.01 -2.96
CA GLU A 81 -9.19 -8.45 -2.73
C GLU A 81 -7.79 -8.93 -3.09
N HIS A 82 -7.26 -8.43 -4.22
CA HIS A 82 -5.89 -8.70 -4.64
C HIS A 82 -4.88 -8.23 -3.60
N TYR A 83 -5.00 -6.99 -3.14
CA TYR A 83 -4.18 -6.42 -2.07
C TYR A 83 -4.19 -7.27 -0.79
N VAL A 84 -5.36 -7.73 -0.32
CA VAL A 84 -5.46 -8.56 0.89
C VAL A 84 -4.77 -9.91 0.72
N VAL A 85 -4.86 -10.52 -0.46
CA VAL A 85 -4.17 -11.78 -0.73
C VAL A 85 -2.66 -11.55 -0.78
N GLU A 86 -2.19 -10.56 -1.53
CA GLU A 86 -0.76 -10.29 -1.68
C GLU A 86 -0.10 -9.90 -0.36
N THR A 87 -0.72 -9.05 0.45
CA THR A 87 -0.22 -8.71 1.79
C THR A 87 -0.05 -9.94 2.69
N LYS A 88 -1.00 -10.89 2.67
CA LYS A 88 -0.86 -12.15 3.41
C LYS A 88 0.29 -13.01 2.89
N THR A 89 0.49 -13.04 1.57
CA THR A 89 1.61 -13.77 0.98
C THR A 89 2.95 -13.14 1.36
N LEU A 90 3.06 -11.81 1.30
CA LEU A 90 4.24 -11.06 1.73
C LEU A 90 4.53 -11.26 3.21
N ASP A 91 3.51 -11.21 4.08
CA ASP A 91 3.67 -11.50 5.51
C ASP A 91 4.28 -12.89 5.73
N ARG A 92 3.81 -13.90 5.00
CA ARG A 92 4.35 -15.26 5.07
C ARG A 92 5.78 -15.34 4.54
N GLN A 93 6.06 -14.71 3.41
CA GLN A 93 7.41 -14.68 2.82
C GLN A 93 8.41 -14.00 3.75
N TYR A 94 8.02 -12.86 4.33
CA TYR A 94 8.84 -12.13 5.29
C TYR A 94 9.12 -12.97 6.54
N MET A 95 8.12 -13.68 7.06
CA MET A 95 8.30 -14.62 8.17
C MET A 95 9.27 -15.74 7.85
N VAL A 96 9.12 -16.40 6.70
CA VAL A 96 10.03 -17.47 6.26
C VAL A 96 11.45 -16.94 6.06
N LYS A 97 11.61 -15.77 5.43
CA LYS A 97 12.91 -15.10 5.25
C LYS A 97 13.60 -14.83 6.58
N ARG A 98 12.85 -14.32 7.56
CA ARG A 98 13.37 -14.03 8.92
C ARG A 98 13.81 -15.29 9.64
N ILE A 99 13.01 -16.36 9.61
CA ILE A 99 13.36 -17.65 10.25
C ILE A 99 14.59 -18.26 9.57
N THR A 100 14.63 -18.21 8.23
CA THR A 100 15.77 -18.72 7.46
C THR A 100 17.05 -17.96 7.83
N ALA A 101 17.02 -16.62 7.86
CA ALA A 101 18.16 -15.81 8.26
C ALA A 101 18.64 -16.13 9.68
N LEU A 102 17.72 -16.26 10.64
CA LEU A 102 18.05 -16.64 12.01
C LEU A 102 18.71 -18.03 12.07
N SER A 103 18.17 -19.00 11.32
CA SER A 103 18.73 -20.36 11.28
C SER A 103 20.16 -20.39 10.74
N LEU A 104 20.47 -19.59 9.72
CA LEU A 104 21.82 -19.47 9.16
C LEU A 104 22.80 -18.87 10.18
N VAL A 105 22.37 -17.84 10.92
CA VAL A 105 23.19 -17.22 11.98
C VAL A 105 23.45 -18.21 13.11
N VAL A 106 22.43 -18.91 13.59
CA VAL A 106 22.58 -19.93 14.65
C VAL A 106 23.50 -21.07 14.20
N MET A 107 23.35 -21.53 12.95
CA MET A 107 24.23 -22.55 12.37
C MET A 107 25.68 -22.06 12.30
N ALA A 108 25.92 -20.84 11.86
CA ALA A 108 27.27 -20.26 11.82
C ALA A 108 27.90 -20.17 13.22
N ILE A 109 27.14 -19.73 14.21
CA ILE A 109 27.58 -19.69 15.62
C ILE A 109 27.92 -21.10 16.12
N PHE A 110 27.04 -22.08 15.85
CA PHE A 110 27.27 -23.47 16.24
C PHE A 110 28.56 -24.04 15.62
N LEU A 111 28.81 -23.77 14.34
CA LEU A 111 30.04 -24.21 13.66
C LEU A 111 31.29 -23.56 14.26
N LEU A 112 31.23 -22.27 14.65
CA LEU A 112 32.36 -21.61 15.32
C LEU A 112 32.71 -22.29 16.66
N PHE A 113 31.71 -22.72 17.43
CA PHE A 113 31.93 -23.46 18.68
C PHE A 113 32.50 -24.88 18.48
N GLN A 114 32.34 -25.49 17.31
CA GLN A 114 32.92 -26.82 17.04
C GLN A 114 34.40 -26.78 16.68
N ILE A 115 34.90 -25.64 16.19
CA ILE A 115 36.28 -25.47 15.71
C ILE A 115 37.15 -24.78 16.79
N SER A 116 36.53 -24.24 17.84
CA SER A 116 37.19 -23.64 19.01
C SER A 116 37.47 -24.69 20.08
#